data_AF-A0A8J8PQM3-F1
#
_entry.id   AF-A0A8J8PQM3-F1
#
_cell.length_a   1.000
_cell.length_b   1.000
_cell.length_c   1.000
_cell.angle_alpha   90.00
_cell.angle_beta   90.00
_cell.angle_gamma   90.00
#
_symmetry.space_group_name_H-M   'P 1'
#
loop_
_entity.id
_entity.type
_entity.pdbx_description
1 polymer ?
#
loop_
_entity_poly.entity_id
_entity_poly.type
_entity_poly.pdbx_seq_one_letter_code
_entity_poly.pdbx_strand_id
1 'polypeptide(L)'
;VENGHTPSKVELIIMGGTFLAMPLDYQEWFVTQALEGMNQFPEANKKTFTYLEDAQLRNENASVRCVGMTVETKPDWAKEPHTDQLLRLGATKVELGVQTIYDDILRFTNRGHSVNDSIEATRILKDAGFKVVYHLMLGLPKSDPDKDLEALKTIFQDPSFRPDMLKIYPTLVVETAPLVHLWKRGLYKPYDTDTLVELISEMYRYIPKWVRVMRIQRDIPATIILDGNRKGNLRELVEKRAIEKGIMINEIRYREVGMVWQHKGLTPHDDKIRLNKEVYEASGGTEVFLSFEDDQNILIGYLRLRIPSDKAHRSEIKNKRVAIVRELHVYGIEVPVGMWDDFGFQHKGYGSKLLSEAERISREEFDAKKILVLSGIGAREYYRKKGYVKEGPYMAKDLIP
;
A
#
# COMPACT_ATOMS: atom_id res chain seq x y z
N VAL A 1 -1.78 -18.63 -22.31
CA VAL A 1 -1.00 -18.34 -21.09
C VAL A 1 0.47 -18.59 -21.42
N GLU A 2 1.19 -17.57 -21.89
CA GLU A 2 2.57 -17.75 -22.38
C GLU A 2 3.58 -17.97 -21.25
N ASN A 3 3.30 -17.48 -20.04
CA ASN A 3 4.22 -17.56 -18.88
C ASN A 3 3.75 -18.50 -17.76
N GLY A 4 2.77 -19.38 -18.00
CA GLY A 4 2.26 -20.35 -17.00
C GLY A 4 1.34 -19.80 -15.90
N HIS A 5 1.01 -18.50 -15.89
CA HIS A 5 0.13 -17.88 -14.89
C HIS A 5 -1.33 -17.80 -15.37
N THR A 6 -2.25 -18.46 -14.67
CA THR A 6 -3.70 -18.32 -14.91
C THR A 6 -4.28 -17.24 -14.01
N PRO A 7 -4.62 -16.05 -14.53
CA PRO A 7 -5.11 -14.96 -13.69
C PRO A 7 -6.49 -15.30 -13.13
N SER A 8 -6.67 -15.09 -11.83
CA SER A 8 -7.97 -15.24 -11.14
C SER A 8 -8.24 -14.10 -10.16
N LYS A 9 -7.18 -13.57 -9.53
CA LYS A 9 -7.20 -12.38 -8.68
C LYS A 9 -6.18 -11.39 -9.22
N VAL A 10 -6.61 -10.16 -9.46
CA VAL A 10 -5.79 -9.08 -10.03
C VAL A 10 -5.83 -7.86 -9.12
N GLU A 11 -4.66 -7.27 -8.91
CA GLU A 11 -4.53 -5.91 -8.39
C GLU A 11 -4.30 -4.95 -9.57
N LEU A 12 -5.24 -4.03 -9.82
CA LEU A 12 -5.09 -2.99 -10.83
C LEU A 12 -4.22 -1.85 -10.28
N ILE A 13 -3.21 -1.42 -11.01
CA ILE A 13 -2.39 -0.26 -10.64
C ILE A 13 -2.47 0.79 -11.74
N ILE A 14 -3.07 1.94 -11.42
CA ILE A 14 -3.14 3.10 -12.31
C ILE A 14 -1.93 3.99 -12.01
N MET A 15 -0.94 3.92 -12.91
CA MET A 15 0.31 4.66 -12.80
C MET A 15 0.24 6.01 -13.50
N GLY A 16 1.02 6.99 -13.00
CA GLY A 16 1.25 8.27 -13.70
C GLY A 16 1.12 9.52 -12.83
N GLY A 17 0.50 9.43 -11.66
CA GLY A 17 0.42 10.53 -10.69
C GLY A 17 -0.54 11.67 -11.04
N THR A 18 -1.11 11.70 -12.25
CA THR A 18 -2.01 12.77 -12.75
C THR A 18 -3.41 12.28 -13.09
N PHE A 19 -3.74 11.02 -12.82
CA PHE A 19 -5.04 10.44 -13.16
C PHE A 19 -6.22 11.24 -12.59
N LEU A 20 -6.10 11.69 -11.34
CA LEU A 20 -7.15 12.46 -10.66
C LEU A 20 -7.26 13.91 -11.15
N ALA A 21 -6.32 14.39 -11.95
CA ALA A 21 -6.41 15.69 -12.62
C ALA A 21 -7.12 15.61 -13.99
N MET A 22 -7.36 14.40 -14.51
CA MET A 22 -8.07 14.20 -15.76
C MET A 22 -9.58 14.44 -15.58
N PRO A 23 -10.33 14.77 -16.65
CA PRO A 23 -11.79 14.85 -16.61
C PRO A 23 -12.45 13.60 -16.01
N LEU A 24 -13.56 13.79 -15.28
CA LEU A 24 -14.23 12.72 -14.55
C LEU A 24 -14.75 11.59 -15.47
N ASP A 25 -15.22 11.95 -16.65
CA ASP A 25 -15.67 11.01 -17.69
C ASP A 25 -14.52 10.13 -18.19
N TYR A 26 -13.32 10.69 -18.36
CA TYR A 26 -12.13 9.91 -18.69
C TYR A 26 -11.76 8.94 -17.58
N GLN A 27 -11.77 9.40 -16.31
CA GLN A 27 -11.44 8.54 -15.18
C GLN A 27 -12.41 7.35 -15.08
N GLU A 28 -13.70 7.63 -15.21
CA GLU A 28 -14.76 6.63 -15.19
C GLU A 28 -14.64 5.65 -16.35
N TRP A 29 -14.47 6.16 -17.57
CA TRP A 29 -14.26 5.35 -18.77
C TRP A 29 -13.04 4.43 -18.63
N PHE A 30 -11.91 4.97 -18.16
CA PHE A 30 -10.66 4.22 -18.03
C PHE A 30 -10.81 3.02 -17.10
N VAL A 31 -11.37 3.25 -15.90
CA VAL A 31 -11.61 2.18 -14.93
C VAL A 31 -12.64 1.17 -15.45
N THR A 32 -13.72 1.65 -16.08
CA THR A 32 -14.73 0.77 -16.69
C THR A 32 -14.09 -0.16 -17.72
N GLN A 33 -13.27 0.36 -18.63
CA GLN A 33 -12.60 -0.45 -19.65
C GLN A 33 -11.57 -1.43 -19.04
N ALA A 34 -10.88 -1.04 -17.97
CA ALA A 34 -9.97 -1.94 -17.26
C ALA A 34 -10.73 -3.12 -16.61
N LEU A 35 -11.88 -2.85 -15.98
CA LEU A 35 -12.75 -3.89 -15.41
C LEU A 35 -13.33 -4.78 -16.51
N GLU A 36 -13.74 -4.22 -17.65
CA GLU A 36 -14.24 -5.01 -18.78
C GLU A 36 -13.18 -5.94 -19.37
N GLY A 37 -11.93 -5.50 -19.42
CA GLY A 37 -10.82 -6.38 -19.79
C GLY A 37 -10.71 -7.62 -18.89
N MET A 38 -11.03 -7.47 -17.60
CA MET A 38 -11.07 -8.60 -16.66
C MET A 38 -12.35 -9.42 -16.79
N ASN A 39 -13.50 -8.76 -16.92
CA ASN A 39 -14.82 -9.40 -17.00
C ASN A 39 -15.00 -10.28 -18.25
N GLN A 40 -14.38 -9.87 -19.35
CA GLN A 40 -14.49 -10.59 -20.62
C GLN A 40 -13.46 -11.72 -20.75
N PHE A 41 -12.38 -11.72 -19.96
CA PHE A 41 -11.33 -12.72 -20.08
C PHE A 41 -11.83 -14.16 -19.82
N PRO A 42 -11.42 -15.16 -20.63
CA PRO A 42 -10.43 -15.10 -21.72
C PRO A 42 -10.99 -14.73 -23.10
N GLU A 43 -12.29 -14.42 -23.21
CA GLU A 43 -12.96 -14.18 -24.48
C GLU A 43 -12.83 -12.72 -24.94
N ALA A 44 -12.69 -12.52 -26.25
CA ALA A 44 -12.72 -11.21 -26.87
C ALA A 44 -14.15 -10.90 -27.38
N ASN A 45 -15.12 -10.81 -26.46
CA ASN A 45 -16.48 -10.44 -26.85
C ASN A 45 -16.58 -8.96 -27.27
N LYS A 46 -17.62 -8.65 -28.06
CA LYS A 46 -17.82 -7.34 -28.69
C LYS A 46 -17.94 -6.23 -27.65
N LYS A 47 -17.14 -5.17 -27.79
CA LYS A 47 -17.20 -3.99 -26.92
C LYS A 47 -18.58 -3.33 -27.02
N THR A 48 -19.29 -3.24 -25.91
CA THR A 48 -20.53 -2.47 -25.77
C THR A 48 -20.31 -1.33 -24.78
N PHE A 49 -21.07 -0.25 -24.96
CA PHE A 49 -21.15 0.78 -23.93
C PHE A 49 -21.62 0.13 -22.62
N THR A 50 -20.94 0.47 -21.53
CA THR A 50 -21.14 -0.14 -20.20
C THR A 50 -20.97 0.96 -19.16
N TYR A 51 -21.88 1.03 -18.20
CA TYR A 51 -21.72 1.91 -17.04
C TYR A 51 -20.70 1.33 -16.05
N LEU A 52 -19.97 2.18 -15.36
CA LEU A 52 -18.98 1.77 -14.36
C LEU A 52 -19.57 0.80 -13.34
N GLU A 53 -20.75 1.12 -12.81
CA GLU A 53 -21.41 0.35 -11.76
C GLU A 53 -21.80 -1.07 -12.25
N ASP A 54 -22.17 -1.23 -13.52
CA ASP A 54 -22.46 -2.53 -14.14
C ASP A 54 -21.19 -3.37 -14.33
N ALA A 55 -20.09 -2.72 -14.76
CA ALA A 55 -18.79 -3.37 -14.89
C ALA A 55 -18.28 -3.84 -13.52
N GLN A 56 -18.44 -3.02 -12.48
CA GLN A 56 -18.11 -3.40 -11.10
C GLN A 56 -18.94 -4.58 -10.62
N LEU A 57 -20.27 -4.55 -10.81
CA LEU A 57 -21.17 -5.61 -10.36
C LEU A 57 -20.82 -6.96 -11.01
N ARG A 58 -20.55 -6.98 -12.31
CA ARG A 58 -20.07 -8.19 -13.00
C ARG A 58 -18.72 -8.67 -12.46
N ASN A 59 -17.81 -7.75 -12.17
CA ASN A 59 -16.48 -8.11 -11.69
C ASN A 59 -16.47 -8.78 -10.31
N GLU A 60 -17.51 -8.58 -9.49
CA GLU A 60 -17.63 -9.25 -8.19
C GLU A 60 -17.64 -10.79 -8.32
N ASN A 61 -18.14 -11.30 -9.45
CA ASN A 61 -18.28 -12.74 -9.73
C ASN A 61 -17.51 -13.22 -10.97
N ALA A 62 -16.72 -12.36 -11.61
CA ALA A 62 -15.94 -12.71 -12.79
C ALA A 62 -14.90 -13.81 -12.52
N SER A 63 -14.45 -14.45 -13.60
CA SER A 63 -13.32 -15.39 -13.60
C SER A 63 -12.02 -14.73 -13.15
N VAL A 64 -11.79 -13.48 -13.62
CA VAL A 64 -10.69 -12.62 -13.21
C VAL A 64 -11.23 -11.46 -12.37
N ARG A 65 -10.90 -11.46 -11.09
CA ARG A 65 -11.47 -10.54 -10.10
C ARG A 65 -10.50 -9.43 -9.73
N CYS A 66 -10.97 -8.18 -9.78
CA CYS A 66 -10.24 -7.02 -9.28
C CYS A 66 -10.32 -6.98 -7.74
N VAL A 67 -9.34 -7.61 -7.09
CA VAL A 67 -9.29 -7.73 -5.62
C VAL A 67 -8.67 -6.52 -4.93
N GLY A 68 -8.04 -5.64 -5.72
CA GLY A 68 -7.47 -4.39 -5.25
C GLY A 68 -7.26 -3.43 -6.42
N MET A 69 -7.32 -2.14 -6.14
CA MET A 69 -7.03 -1.11 -7.12
C MET A 69 -6.22 -0.02 -6.43
N THR A 70 -5.07 0.28 -7.02
CA THR A 70 -4.10 1.27 -6.57
C THR A 70 -4.10 2.44 -7.55
N VAL A 71 -4.19 3.66 -7.04
CA VAL A 71 -4.05 4.88 -7.84
C VAL A 71 -2.87 5.69 -7.33
N GLU A 72 -1.92 5.99 -8.23
CA GLU A 72 -0.83 6.92 -7.96
C GLU A 72 -1.31 8.36 -8.16
N THR A 73 -1.05 9.24 -7.19
CA THR A 73 -1.44 10.65 -7.29
C THR A 73 -0.47 11.57 -6.53
N LYS A 74 -0.58 12.87 -6.81
CA LYS A 74 0.06 13.90 -6.00
C LYS A 74 -0.77 14.19 -4.74
N PRO A 75 -0.13 14.59 -3.62
CA PRO A 75 -0.84 14.95 -2.40
C PRO A 75 -1.92 16.04 -2.54
N ASP A 76 -1.72 17.03 -3.39
CA ASP A 76 -2.69 18.10 -3.65
C ASP A 76 -3.94 17.62 -4.41
N TRP A 77 -3.88 16.47 -5.09
CA TRP A 77 -5.00 15.79 -5.74
C TRP A 77 -5.54 14.60 -4.95
N ALA A 78 -5.33 14.57 -3.64
CA ALA A 78 -5.86 13.55 -2.73
C ALA A 78 -6.74 14.18 -1.62
N LYS A 79 -7.47 15.24 -1.97
CA LYS A 79 -8.46 15.89 -1.09
C LYS A 79 -9.80 15.15 -1.08
N GLU A 80 -10.77 15.62 -0.29
CA GLU A 80 -12.07 14.95 -0.11
C GLU A 80 -12.80 14.62 -1.43
N PRO A 81 -12.95 15.55 -2.41
CA PRO A 81 -13.63 15.23 -3.66
C PRO A 81 -12.93 14.15 -4.48
N HIS A 82 -11.58 14.17 -4.48
CA HIS A 82 -10.77 13.15 -5.16
C HIS A 82 -10.89 11.80 -4.47
N THR A 83 -10.93 11.79 -3.13
CA THR A 83 -11.12 10.59 -2.32
C THR A 83 -12.49 9.96 -2.56
N ASP A 84 -13.53 10.78 -2.68
CA ASP A 84 -14.88 10.32 -3.00
C ASP A 84 -14.95 9.70 -4.41
N GLN A 85 -14.27 10.31 -5.38
CA GLN A 85 -14.13 9.75 -6.71
C GLN A 85 -13.39 8.41 -6.69
N LEU A 86 -12.26 8.30 -5.97
CA LEU A 86 -11.52 7.05 -5.81
C LEU A 86 -12.38 5.94 -5.21
N LEU A 87 -13.18 6.24 -4.18
CA LEU A 87 -14.11 5.30 -3.58
C LEU A 87 -15.16 4.82 -4.60
N ARG A 88 -15.72 5.74 -5.40
CA ARG A 88 -16.68 5.40 -6.47
C ARG A 88 -16.05 4.47 -7.52
N LEU A 89 -14.81 4.74 -7.93
CA LEU A 89 -14.07 3.91 -8.88
C LEU A 89 -13.75 2.50 -8.33
N GLY A 90 -13.79 2.30 -7.01
CA GLY A 90 -13.47 1.03 -6.36
C GLY A 90 -11.99 0.88 -6.00
N ALA A 91 -11.26 1.98 -5.87
CA ALA A 91 -9.90 2.00 -5.36
C ALA A 91 -9.84 1.53 -3.90
N THR A 92 -8.74 0.87 -3.52
CA THR A 92 -8.49 0.45 -2.13
C THR A 92 -7.14 0.92 -1.59
N LYS A 93 -6.27 1.43 -2.46
CA LYS A 93 -4.93 1.91 -2.12
C LYS A 93 -4.64 3.18 -2.89
N VAL A 94 -3.97 4.12 -2.23
CA VAL A 94 -3.48 5.35 -2.86
C VAL A 94 -2.00 5.49 -2.58
N GLU A 95 -1.24 5.76 -3.64
CA GLU A 95 0.17 6.07 -3.52
C GLU A 95 0.38 7.57 -3.69
N LEU A 96 0.87 8.21 -2.63
CA LEU A 96 1.16 9.62 -2.60
C LEU A 96 2.61 9.86 -3.01
N GLY A 97 2.77 10.68 -4.05
CA GLY A 97 4.06 11.20 -4.47
C GLY A 97 4.65 12.22 -3.50
N VAL A 98 4.88 11.86 -2.23
CA VAL A 98 5.38 12.75 -1.16
C VAL A 98 6.81 13.24 -1.44
N GLN A 99 7.68 12.33 -1.92
CA GLN A 99 9.09 12.54 -2.21
C GLN A 99 9.95 12.85 -0.97
N THR A 100 9.64 13.91 -0.24
CA THR A 100 10.34 14.34 0.97
C THR A 100 9.40 15.17 1.85
N ILE A 101 9.75 15.32 3.13
CA ILE A 101 8.98 16.12 4.09
C ILE A 101 9.58 17.52 4.34
N TYR A 102 10.42 18.01 3.43
CA TYR A 102 11.02 19.33 3.51
C TYR A 102 10.50 20.25 2.39
N ASP A 103 9.74 21.28 2.76
CA ASP A 103 9.11 22.19 1.79
C ASP A 103 10.13 22.99 0.95
N ASP A 104 11.32 23.27 1.46
CA ASP A 104 12.38 23.94 0.70
C ASP A 104 12.90 23.08 -0.46
N ILE A 105 13.02 21.76 -0.25
CA ILE A 105 13.37 20.79 -1.29
C ILE A 105 12.21 20.61 -2.28
N LEU A 106 10.97 20.51 -1.79
CA LEU A 106 9.77 20.40 -2.65
C LEU A 106 9.62 21.62 -3.57
N ARG A 107 9.82 22.84 -3.03
CA ARG A 107 9.82 24.09 -3.81
C ARG A 107 10.97 24.13 -4.81
N PHE A 108 12.18 23.78 -4.38
CA PHE A 108 13.35 23.81 -5.27
C PHE A 108 13.21 22.84 -6.45
N THR A 109 12.63 21.67 -6.20
CA THR A 109 12.39 20.64 -7.23
C THR A 109 11.07 20.82 -7.98
N ASN A 110 10.35 21.91 -7.75
CA ASN A 110 9.09 22.28 -8.41
C ASN A 110 8.04 21.15 -8.39
N ARG A 111 7.82 20.53 -7.23
CA ARG A 111 6.89 19.39 -7.11
C ARG A 111 5.42 19.78 -7.25
N GLY A 112 5.08 21.01 -6.88
CA GLY A 112 3.73 21.56 -6.98
C GLY A 112 2.81 21.17 -5.82
N HIS A 113 3.34 20.65 -4.71
CA HIS A 113 2.61 20.38 -3.48
C HIS A 113 3.49 20.67 -2.26
N SER A 114 2.87 20.82 -1.09
CA SER A 114 3.55 21.03 0.19
C SER A 114 3.60 19.76 1.05
N VAL A 115 4.33 19.83 2.16
CA VAL A 115 4.29 18.83 3.22
C VAL A 115 2.89 18.77 3.85
N ASN A 116 2.26 19.93 4.06
CA ASN A 116 0.90 20.00 4.60
C ASN A 116 -0.13 19.31 3.69
N ASP A 117 0.07 19.37 2.36
CA ASP A 117 -0.77 18.60 1.43
C ASP A 117 -0.66 17.10 1.65
N SER A 118 0.55 16.62 1.95
CA SER A 118 0.83 15.21 2.25
C SER A 118 0.18 14.76 3.55
N ILE A 119 0.28 15.59 4.60
CA ILE A 119 -0.36 15.35 5.90
C ILE A 119 -1.88 15.28 5.75
N GLU A 120 -2.47 16.29 5.10
CA GLU A 120 -3.93 16.37 4.96
C GLU A 120 -4.48 15.26 4.06
N ALA A 121 -3.81 14.96 2.94
CA ALA A 121 -4.16 13.83 2.09
C ALA A 121 -4.12 12.51 2.86
N THR A 122 -3.09 12.30 3.68
CA THR A 122 -2.94 11.08 4.47
C THR A 122 -4.09 10.92 5.46
N ARG A 123 -4.47 12.00 6.16
CA ARG A 123 -5.62 12.01 7.06
C ARG A 123 -6.91 11.64 6.34
N ILE A 124 -7.23 12.35 5.26
CA ILE A 124 -8.46 12.14 4.47
C ILE A 124 -8.54 10.69 3.98
N LEU A 125 -7.44 10.17 3.42
CA LEU A 125 -7.36 8.81 2.89
C LEU A 125 -7.52 7.75 3.99
N LYS A 126 -6.85 7.93 5.13
CA LYS A 126 -6.98 7.02 6.27
C LYS A 126 -8.39 7.02 6.83
N ASP A 127 -8.98 8.20 7.04
CA ASP A 127 -10.36 8.34 7.53
C ASP A 127 -11.40 7.79 6.54
N ALA A 128 -11.10 7.74 5.24
CA ALA A 128 -11.90 7.07 4.22
C ALA A 128 -11.58 5.57 4.06
N GLY A 129 -10.67 5.03 4.86
CA GLY A 129 -10.37 3.59 4.90
C GLY A 129 -9.29 3.11 3.91
N PHE A 130 -8.65 4.00 3.15
CA PHE A 130 -7.62 3.62 2.17
C PHE A 130 -6.34 3.14 2.83
N LYS A 131 -5.64 2.21 2.18
CA LYS A 131 -4.21 1.97 2.39
C LYS A 131 -3.41 3.11 1.76
N VAL A 132 -2.45 3.67 2.49
CA VAL A 132 -1.65 4.82 2.06
C VAL A 132 -0.20 4.41 1.87
N VAL A 133 0.32 4.63 0.67
CA VAL A 133 1.73 4.40 0.32
C VAL A 133 2.42 5.74 0.16
N TYR A 134 3.61 5.90 0.72
CA TYR A 134 4.48 7.03 0.41
C TYR A 134 5.53 6.63 -0.61
N HIS A 135 5.60 7.38 -1.70
CA HIS A 135 6.74 7.36 -2.60
C HIS A 135 7.77 8.38 -2.12
N LEU A 136 8.87 7.89 -1.55
CA LEU A 136 9.97 8.70 -1.02
C LEU A 136 11.15 8.70 -2.00
N MET A 137 11.76 9.85 -2.20
CA MET A 137 12.94 10.00 -3.03
C MET A 137 14.15 10.41 -2.20
N LEU A 138 15.20 9.61 -2.25
CA LEU A 138 16.46 9.88 -1.56
C LEU A 138 17.42 10.63 -2.48
N GLY A 139 18.22 11.54 -1.93
CA GLY A 139 19.20 12.30 -2.69
C GLY A 139 18.61 13.31 -3.65
N LEU A 140 17.45 13.88 -3.32
CA LEU A 140 16.94 15.03 -4.07
C LEU A 140 17.93 16.21 -3.97
N PRO A 141 17.96 17.12 -4.96
CA PRO A 141 18.77 18.34 -4.85
C PRO A 141 18.52 19.10 -3.54
N LYS A 142 19.61 19.52 -2.89
CA LYS A 142 19.64 20.13 -1.54
C LYS A 142 19.38 19.20 -0.35
N SER A 143 19.19 17.90 -0.60
CA SER A 143 19.21 16.86 0.44
C SER A 143 20.62 16.30 0.65
N ASP A 144 20.78 15.61 1.77
CA ASP A 144 21.98 14.86 2.17
C ASP A 144 21.52 13.60 2.94
N PRO A 145 22.37 12.58 3.09
CA PRO A 145 21.98 11.33 3.74
C PRO A 145 21.41 11.51 5.16
N ASP A 146 21.92 12.46 5.93
CA ASP A 146 21.45 12.72 7.29
C ASP A 146 20.03 13.29 7.26
N LYS A 147 19.76 14.28 6.40
CA LYS A 147 18.41 14.83 6.20
C LYS A 147 17.41 13.77 5.76
N ASP A 148 17.80 12.91 4.83
CA ASP A 148 16.95 11.83 4.33
C ASP A 148 16.64 10.80 5.42
N LEU A 149 17.61 10.48 6.29
CA LEU A 149 17.39 9.63 7.46
C LEU A 149 16.44 10.28 8.47
N GLU A 150 16.65 11.56 8.80
CA GLU A 150 15.78 12.32 9.70
C GLU A 150 14.36 12.46 9.16
N ALA A 151 14.20 12.59 7.83
CA ALA A 151 12.90 12.58 7.18
C ALA A 151 12.15 11.26 7.45
N LEU A 152 12.81 10.11 7.29
CA LEU A 152 12.20 8.83 7.57
C LEU A 152 11.85 8.66 9.05
N LYS A 153 12.75 9.06 9.97
CA LYS A 153 12.47 9.03 11.42
C LYS A 153 11.21 9.83 11.73
N THR A 154 11.12 11.05 11.20
CA THR A 154 9.97 11.93 11.40
C THR A 154 8.68 11.30 10.85
N ILE A 155 8.72 10.70 9.66
CA ILE A 155 7.56 10.02 9.05
C ILE A 155 6.94 8.95 9.97
N PHE A 156 7.73 8.27 10.79
CA PHE A 156 7.22 7.25 11.71
C PHE A 156 7.04 7.73 13.16
N GLN A 157 7.72 8.80 13.56
CA GLN A 157 7.56 9.40 14.89
C GLN A 157 6.36 10.33 14.96
N ASP A 158 6.14 11.18 13.95
CA ASP A 158 5.02 12.12 13.89
C ASP A 158 3.73 11.42 13.42
N PRO A 159 2.65 11.42 14.23
CA PRO A 159 1.39 10.78 13.88
C PRO A 159 0.73 11.38 12.63
N SER A 160 1.12 12.57 12.18
CA SER A 160 0.58 13.23 10.98
C SER A 160 0.87 12.45 9.68
N PHE A 161 1.89 11.57 9.68
CA PHE A 161 2.29 10.76 8.53
C PHE A 161 1.92 9.28 8.71
N ARG A 162 2.86 8.47 9.23
CA ARG A 162 2.72 7.02 9.48
C ARG A 162 2.04 6.25 8.32
N PRO A 163 2.61 6.26 7.10
CA PRO A 163 2.05 5.55 5.94
C PRO A 163 2.16 4.03 6.10
N ASP A 164 1.20 3.27 5.56
CA ASP A 164 1.19 1.80 5.66
C ASP A 164 2.31 1.13 4.86
N MET A 165 2.76 1.79 3.79
CA MET A 165 3.73 1.25 2.87
C MET A 165 4.69 2.31 2.34
N LEU A 166 5.88 1.89 1.94
CA LEU A 166 6.90 2.75 1.32
C LEU A 166 7.33 2.23 -0.06
N LYS A 167 7.53 3.16 -0.99
CA LYS A 167 8.40 2.99 -2.17
C LYS A 167 9.59 3.93 -1.99
N ILE A 168 10.79 3.39 -1.80
CA ILE A 168 12.01 4.16 -1.53
C ILE A 168 12.85 4.20 -2.81
N TYR A 169 12.83 5.32 -3.52
CA TYR A 169 13.50 5.49 -4.80
C TYR A 169 14.69 6.45 -4.70
N PRO A 170 15.93 5.96 -4.81
CA PRO A 170 17.08 6.83 -4.99
C PRO A 170 16.89 7.73 -6.22
N THR A 171 17.27 9.00 -6.10
CA THR A 171 17.20 9.95 -7.21
C THR A 171 18.27 9.61 -8.23
N LEU A 172 17.85 9.42 -9.48
CA LEU A 172 18.73 9.08 -10.61
C LEU A 172 18.78 10.25 -11.58
N VAL A 173 19.93 10.43 -12.25
CA VAL A 173 20.05 11.36 -13.38
C VAL A 173 19.72 10.58 -14.64
N VAL A 174 18.61 10.92 -15.27
CA VAL A 174 18.18 10.36 -16.56
C VAL A 174 18.13 11.47 -17.60
N GLU A 175 18.42 11.13 -18.86
CA GLU A 175 18.61 12.10 -19.94
C GLU A 175 17.40 13.04 -20.16
N THR A 176 16.20 12.51 -19.98
CA THR A 176 14.93 13.22 -20.22
C THR A 176 14.49 14.10 -19.05
N ALA A 177 15.18 14.04 -17.90
CA ALA A 177 14.76 14.77 -16.71
C ALA A 177 15.43 16.16 -16.62
N PRO A 178 14.72 17.20 -16.14
CA PRO A 178 15.31 18.53 -15.91
C PRO A 178 16.56 18.52 -15.01
N LEU A 179 16.67 17.50 -14.15
CA LEU A 179 17.80 17.29 -13.24
C LEU A 179 19.15 17.17 -13.98
N VAL A 180 19.16 16.74 -15.24
CA VAL A 180 20.37 16.65 -16.07
C VAL A 180 21.08 17.99 -16.21
N HIS A 181 20.35 19.10 -16.25
CA HIS A 181 20.95 20.42 -16.43
C HIS A 181 21.74 20.87 -15.19
N LEU A 182 21.29 20.50 -13.99
CA LEU A 182 22.02 20.76 -12.76
C LEU A 182 23.27 19.87 -12.67
N TRP A 183 23.13 18.59 -13.03
CA TRP A 183 24.24 17.64 -13.06
C TRP A 183 25.34 18.06 -14.04
N LYS A 184 25.00 18.41 -15.29
CA LYS A 184 25.97 18.87 -16.32
C LYS A 184 26.74 20.13 -15.90
N ARG A 185 26.16 20.96 -15.01
CA ARG A 185 26.80 22.17 -14.46
C ARG A 185 27.60 21.91 -13.19
N GLY A 186 27.68 20.66 -12.72
CA GLY A 186 28.34 20.30 -11.45
C GLY A 186 27.58 20.76 -10.20
N LEU A 187 26.31 21.16 -10.33
CA LEU A 187 25.48 21.70 -9.24
C LEU A 187 24.66 20.62 -8.52
N TYR A 188 24.75 19.37 -8.99
CA TYR A 188 24.06 18.22 -8.39
C TYR A 188 24.86 16.95 -8.63
N LYS A 189 24.98 16.12 -7.59
CA LYS A 189 25.57 14.79 -7.65
C LYS A 189 24.60 13.81 -6.97
N PRO A 190 24.11 12.77 -7.68
CA PRO A 190 23.29 11.74 -7.06
C PRO A 190 24.11 10.89 -6.08
N TYR A 191 23.44 10.19 -5.17
CA TYR A 191 24.12 9.23 -4.30
C TYR A 191 24.65 8.03 -5.08
N ASP A 192 25.86 7.62 -4.75
CA ASP A 192 26.40 6.34 -5.21
C ASP A 192 25.76 5.17 -4.45
N THR A 193 26.02 3.96 -4.95
CA THR A 193 25.42 2.74 -4.39
C THR A 193 25.82 2.51 -2.94
N ASP A 194 27.06 2.78 -2.55
CA ASP A 194 27.53 2.48 -1.20
C ASP A 194 26.89 3.42 -0.18
N THR A 195 26.78 4.71 -0.52
CA THR A 195 26.02 5.70 0.27
C THR A 195 24.57 5.26 0.46
N LEU A 196 23.91 4.77 -0.59
CA LEU A 196 22.54 4.28 -0.53
C LEU A 196 22.40 3.03 0.33
N VAL A 197 23.34 2.09 0.22
CA VAL A 197 23.36 0.88 1.04
C VAL A 197 23.50 1.25 2.52
N GLU A 198 24.40 2.17 2.85
CA GLU A 198 24.58 2.64 4.23
C GLU A 198 23.34 3.37 4.77
N LEU A 199 22.79 4.30 4.00
CA LEU A 199 21.63 5.09 4.39
C LEU A 199 20.38 4.21 4.59
N ILE A 200 20.02 3.42 3.57
CA ILE A 200 18.77 2.64 3.61
C ILE A 200 18.88 1.49 4.63
N SER A 201 20.08 0.93 4.86
CA SER A 201 20.24 -0.09 5.91
C SER A 201 20.01 0.50 7.31
N GLU A 202 20.42 1.75 7.55
CA GLU A 202 20.14 2.44 8.82
C GLU A 202 18.67 2.84 8.94
N MET A 203 18.03 3.22 7.83
CA MET A 203 16.59 3.51 7.76
C MET A 203 15.73 2.35 8.30
N TYR A 204 16.10 1.10 8.02
CA TYR A 204 15.38 -0.08 8.50
C TYR A 204 15.20 -0.15 10.02
N ARG A 205 16.08 0.49 10.81
CA ARG A 205 15.95 0.58 12.27
C ARG A 205 14.65 1.24 12.71
N TYR A 206 14.14 2.17 11.90
CA TYR A 206 13.00 3.02 12.25
C TYR A 206 11.70 2.59 11.56
N ILE A 207 11.74 1.57 10.70
CA ILE A 207 10.56 1.08 9.97
C ILE A 207 9.78 0.11 10.88
N PRO A 208 8.55 0.47 11.30
CA PRO A 208 7.76 -0.37 12.20
C PRO A 208 7.26 -1.67 11.56
N LYS A 209 6.79 -2.60 12.41
CA LYS A 209 6.27 -3.91 11.98
C LYS A 209 5.07 -3.84 11.05
N TRP A 210 4.24 -2.80 11.20
CA TRP A 210 3.03 -2.60 10.40
C TRP A 210 3.29 -1.96 9.03
N VAL A 211 4.54 -1.63 8.69
CA VAL A 211 4.90 -1.02 7.40
C VAL A 211 5.37 -2.07 6.42
N ARG A 212 4.95 -1.94 5.14
CA ARG A 212 5.51 -2.73 4.04
C ARG A 212 6.43 -1.87 3.17
N VAL A 213 7.70 -2.24 3.04
CA VAL A 213 8.58 -1.62 2.04
C VAL A 213 8.36 -2.35 0.72
N MET A 214 7.52 -1.78 -0.15
CA MET A 214 7.14 -2.40 -1.42
C MET A 214 8.33 -2.53 -2.36
N ARG A 215 9.16 -1.48 -2.41
CA ARG A 215 10.25 -1.39 -3.38
C ARG A 215 11.39 -0.50 -2.89
N ILE A 216 12.60 -0.92 -3.18
CA ILE A 216 13.83 -0.16 -3.01
C ILE A 216 14.45 -0.08 -4.40
N GLN A 217 14.46 1.11 -5.00
CA GLN A 217 14.76 1.41 -6.42
C GLN A 217 13.59 1.25 -7.41
N ARG A 218 13.68 1.98 -8.53
CA ARG A 218 12.75 1.86 -9.68
C ARG A 218 13.32 0.94 -10.75
N ASP A 219 12.45 0.28 -11.51
CA ASP A 219 12.85 -0.45 -12.73
C ASP A 219 13.13 0.53 -13.86
N ILE A 220 14.29 1.15 -13.84
CA ILE A 220 14.79 1.98 -14.93
C ILE A 220 15.91 1.19 -15.62
N PRO A 221 15.85 0.97 -16.95
CA PRO A 221 16.94 0.34 -17.68
C PRO A 221 18.26 1.07 -17.41
N ALA A 222 19.30 0.33 -17.03
CA ALA A 222 20.59 0.93 -16.68
C ALA A 222 21.20 1.77 -17.83
N THR A 223 20.83 1.47 -19.07
CA THR A 223 21.27 2.17 -20.29
C THR A 223 20.81 3.62 -20.36
N ILE A 224 19.71 3.99 -19.68
CA ILE A 224 19.20 5.38 -19.68
C ILE A 224 19.57 6.15 -18.41
N ILE A 225 20.31 5.52 -17.49
CA ILE A 225 20.81 6.14 -16.26
C ILE A 225 22.17 6.78 -16.55
N LEU A 226 22.20 8.11 -16.62
CA LEU A 226 23.43 8.86 -16.81
C LEU A 226 24.30 8.84 -15.55
N ASP A 227 23.71 8.97 -14.37
CA ASP A 227 24.42 8.94 -13.08
C ASP A 227 23.52 8.49 -11.90
N GLY A 228 24.13 7.99 -10.83
CA GLY A 228 23.48 7.39 -9.65
C GLY A 228 23.58 5.86 -9.60
N ASN A 229 22.75 5.22 -8.77
CA ASN A 229 22.76 3.75 -8.63
C ASN A 229 22.40 3.04 -9.94
N ARG A 230 23.29 2.15 -10.39
CA ARG A 230 23.07 1.29 -11.57
C ARG A 230 22.87 -0.19 -11.21
N LYS A 231 23.07 -0.59 -9.95
CA LYS A 231 22.88 -1.99 -9.53
C LYS A 231 21.40 -2.32 -9.45
N GLY A 232 21.01 -3.45 -10.04
CA GLY A 232 19.63 -3.95 -10.03
C GLY A 232 19.22 -4.70 -8.77
N ASN A 233 20.14 -4.97 -7.84
CA ASN A 233 19.88 -5.74 -6.62
C ASN A 233 20.04 -4.91 -5.33
N LEU A 234 19.73 -3.60 -5.35
CA LEU A 234 19.95 -2.72 -4.19
C LEU A 234 19.29 -3.22 -2.91
N ARG A 235 18.07 -3.78 -2.99
CA ARG A 235 17.37 -4.37 -1.83
C ARG A 235 18.21 -5.41 -1.11
N GLU A 236 18.77 -6.37 -1.85
CA GLU A 236 19.58 -7.47 -1.30
C GLU A 236 20.81 -6.91 -0.57
N LEU A 237 21.51 -5.95 -1.17
CA LEU A 237 22.67 -5.30 -0.58
C LEU A 237 22.33 -4.55 0.71
N VAL A 238 21.20 -3.84 0.72
CA VAL A 238 20.72 -3.11 1.89
C VAL A 238 20.33 -4.06 3.02
N GLU A 239 19.57 -5.12 2.73
CA GLU A 239 19.13 -6.09 3.73
C GLU A 239 20.33 -6.82 4.34
N LYS A 240 21.30 -7.23 3.51
CA LYS A 240 22.57 -7.80 3.99
C LYS A 240 23.30 -6.82 4.92
N ARG A 241 23.42 -5.56 4.52
CA ARG A 241 24.10 -4.53 5.32
C ARG A 241 23.39 -4.26 6.65
N ALA A 242 22.06 -4.24 6.66
CA ALA A 242 21.28 -4.08 7.89
C ALA A 242 21.55 -5.24 8.87
N ILE A 243 21.61 -6.48 8.37
CA ILE A 243 21.96 -7.66 9.17
C ILE A 243 23.39 -7.56 9.73
N GLU A 244 24.36 -7.16 8.91
CA GLU A 244 25.76 -6.94 9.36
C GLU A 244 25.86 -5.88 10.47
N LYS A 245 24.98 -4.86 10.44
CA LYS A 245 24.86 -3.83 11.48
C LYS A 245 24.11 -4.31 12.74
N GLY A 246 23.64 -5.55 12.77
CA GLY A 246 22.79 -6.07 13.85
C GLY A 246 21.39 -5.46 13.90
N ILE A 247 20.90 -4.90 12.78
CA ILE A 247 19.57 -4.30 12.70
C ILE A 247 18.55 -5.40 12.41
N MET A 248 17.54 -5.50 13.27
CA MET A 248 16.39 -6.38 13.04
C MET A 248 15.45 -5.75 12.01
N ILE A 249 15.26 -6.42 10.88
CA ILE A 249 14.36 -5.98 9.82
C ILE A 249 12.93 -6.40 10.17
N ASN A 250 12.08 -5.41 10.48
CA ASN A 250 10.72 -5.63 10.98
C ASN A 250 9.61 -5.40 9.96
N GLU A 251 9.90 -4.86 8.78
CA GLU A 251 8.85 -4.55 7.79
C GLU A 251 8.19 -5.81 7.22
N ILE A 252 6.94 -5.66 6.76
CA ILE A 252 6.04 -6.75 6.35
C ILE A 252 6.64 -7.65 5.27
N ARG A 253 7.25 -7.09 4.21
CA ARG A 253 7.73 -7.86 3.06
C ARG A 253 8.88 -8.79 3.42
N TYR A 254 9.76 -8.40 4.32
CA TYR A 254 10.86 -9.25 4.79
C TYR A 254 10.37 -10.44 5.63
N ARG A 255 9.21 -10.29 6.27
CA ARG A 255 8.64 -11.26 7.21
C ARG A 255 7.54 -12.13 6.60
N GLU A 256 6.91 -11.72 5.50
CA GLU A 256 5.79 -12.46 4.90
C GLU A 256 6.22 -13.88 4.52
N VAL A 257 5.39 -14.87 4.88
CA VAL A 257 5.72 -16.31 4.78
C VAL A 257 6.19 -16.72 3.37
N GLY A 258 5.60 -16.16 2.32
CA GLY A 258 6.03 -16.43 0.95
C GLY A 258 7.46 -15.99 0.67
N MET A 259 7.86 -14.81 1.16
CA MET A 259 9.23 -14.29 0.97
C MET A 259 10.24 -15.03 1.85
N VAL A 260 9.86 -15.32 3.09
CA VAL A 260 10.70 -16.10 4.00
C VAL A 260 10.95 -17.50 3.42
N TRP A 261 9.92 -18.16 2.90
CA TRP A 261 10.06 -19.46 2.27
C TRP A 261 10.94 -19.40 1.02
N GLN A 262 10.68 -18.47 0.09
CA GLN A 262 11.46 -18.33 -1.15
C GLN A 262 12.95 -18.01 -0.90
N HIS A 263 13.26 -17.17 0.09
CA HIS A 263 14.63 -16.69 0.31
C HIS A 263 15.41 -17.51 1.35
N LYS A 264 14.71 -18.10 2.33
CA LYS A 264 15.34 -18.79 3.49
C LYS A 264 14.95 -20.26 3.60
N GLY A 265 13.96 -20.73 2.84
CA GLY A 265 13.45 -22.10 2.94
C GLY A 265 12.75 -22.42 4.26
N LEU A 266 12.40 -21.40 5.05
CA LEU A 266 11.77 -21.55 6.35
C LEU A 266 10.25 -21.49 6.24
N THR A 267 9.57 -22.27 7.07
CA THR A 267 8.12 -22.27 7.24
C THR A 267 7.78 -21.99 8.71
N PRO A 268 6.62 -21.38 9.00
CA PRO A 268 6.26 -21.05 10.37
C PRO A 268 5.97 -22.30 11.19
N HIS A 269 6.31 -22.25 12.48
CA HIS A 269 5.99 -23.32 13.42
C HIS A 269 4.52 -23.25 13.86
N ASP A 270 3.68 -24.19 13.41
CA ASP A 270 2.23 -24.17 13.61
C ASP A 270 1.81 -24.02 15.09
N ASP A 271 2.54 -24.63 16.03
CA ASP A 271 2.27 -24.57 17.48
C ASP A 271 2.76 -23.27 18.15
N LYS A 272 3.49 -22.43 17.43
CA LYS A 272 4.03 -21.13 17.91
C LYS A 272 3.33 -19.92 17.32
N ILE A 273 2.38 -20.11 16.40
CA ILE A 273 1.65 -19.02 15.77
C ILE A 273 0.76 -18.31 16.81
N ARG A 274 0.94 -17.00 16.95
CA ARG A 274 0.20 -16.16 17.89
C ARG A 274 -0.44 -14.97 17.17
N LEU A 275 -1.57 -14.54 17.71
CA LEU A 275 -2.20 -13.28 17.34
C LEU A 275 -1.53 -12.15 18.13
N ASN A 276 -1.00 -11.16 17.42
CA ASN A 276 -0.39 -9.97 17.97
C ASN A 276 -1.27 -8.76 17.67
N LYS A 277 -1.19 -7.75 18.55
CA LYS A 277 -1.90 -6.47 18.43
C LYS A 277 -0.92 -5.34 18.71
N GLU A 278 -0.76 -4.43 17.75
CA GLU A 278 0.01 -3.19 17.90
C GLU A 278 -0.93 -2.01 17.66
N VAL A 279 -0.96 -1.04 18.59
CA VAL A 279 -1.83 0.13 18.52
C VAL A 279 -0.98 1.39 18.41
N TYR A 280 -1.31 2.26 17.46
CA TYR A 280 -0.60 3.51 17.26
C TYR A 280 -1.53 4.62 16.77
N GLU A 281 -1.26 5.85 17.18
CA GLU A 281 -1.97 7.02 16.67
C GLU A 281 -1.56 7.30 15.22
N ALA A 282 -2.50 7.66 14.35
CA ALA A 282 -2.16 8.22 13.05
C ALA A 282 -3.26 9.14 12.53
N SER A 283 -2.85 10.35 12.12
CA SER A 283 -3.68 11.37 11.51
C SER A 283 -4.92 11.68 12.34
N GLY A 284 -4.74 11.86 13.66
CA GLY A 284 -5.82 12.15 14.62
C GLY A 284 -6.79 10.99 14.90
N GLY A 285 -6.55 9.80 14.34
CA GLY A 285 -7.28 8.58 14.63
C GLY A 285 -6.38 7.52 15.25
N THR A 286 -6.95 6.36 15.56
CA THR A 286 -6.21 5.22 16.14
C THR A 286 -6.14 4.08 15.13
N GLU A 287 -4.94 3.57 14.88
CA GLU A 287 -4.71 2.36 14.10
C GLU A 287 -4.44 1.18 15.03
N VAL A 288 -5.03 0.04 14.71
CA VAL A 288 -4.83 -1.24 15.36
C VAL A 288 -4.37 -2.22 14.29
N PHE A 289 -3.11 -2.64 14.37
CA PHE A 289 -2.51 -3.64 13.50
C PHE A 289 -2.57 -5.00 14.19
N LEU A 290 -3.38 -5.90 13.63
CA LEU A 290 -3.48 -7.29 14.07
C LEU A 290 -2.66 -8.17 13.13
N SER A 291 -1.86 -9.08 13.67
CA SER A 291 -1.07 -10.01 12.85
C SER A 291 -1.01 -11.42 13.46
N PHE A 292 -1.01 -12.43 12.60
CA PHE A 292 -0.59 -13.78 12.98
C PHE A 292 0.89 -13.95 12.62
N GLU A 293 1.72 -14.16 13.64
CA GLU A 293 3.17 -14.33 13.51
C GLU A 293 3.63 -15.52 14.36
N ASP A 294 4.69 -16.20 13.94
CA ASP A 294 5.34 -17.24 14.74
C ASP A 294 6.50 -16.70 15.61
N ASP A 295 7.19 -17.59 16.31
CA ASP A 295 8.34 -17.24 17.16
C ASP A 295 9.61 -16.89 16.37
N GLN A 296 9.63 -17.18 15.07
CA GLN A 296 10.69 -16.77 14.14
C GLN A 296 10.41 -15.42 13.47
N ASN A 297 9.36 -14.69 13.89
CA ASN A 297 8.92 -13.42 13.31
C ASN A 297 8.44 -13.56 11.85
N ILE A 298 7.94 -14.75 11.47
CA ILE A 298 7.33 -15.01 10.16
C ILE A 298 5.86 -14.58 10.20
N LEU A 299 5.49 -13.69 9.29
CA LEU A 299 4.15 -13.12 9.17
C LEU A 299 3.27 -13.94 8.21
N ILE A 300 2.15 -14.44 8.73
CA ILE A 300 1.19 -15.26 7.98
C ILE A 300 0.07 -14.42 7.38
N GLY A 301 -0.41 -13.45 8.14
CA GLY A 301 -1.48 -12.55 7.71
C GLY A 301 -1.70 -11.44 8.72
N TYR A 302 -2.32 -10.36 8.28
CA TYR A 302 -2.58 -9.20 9.10
C TYR A 302 -3.88 -8.49 8.71
N LEU A 303 -4.35 -7.64 9.63
CA LEU A 303 -5.50 -6.77 9.45
C LEU A 303 -5.16 -5.38 9.98
N ARG A 304 -5.52 -4.34 9.21
CA ARG A 304 -5.46 -2.93 9.60
C ARG A 304 -6.84 -2.45 9.99
N LEU A 305 -7.06 -2.22 11.27
CA LEU A 305 -8.30 -1.66 11.80
C LEU A 305 -8.05 -0.20 12.20
N ARG A 306 -8.95 0.70 11.83
CA ARG A 306 -8.87 2.11 12.19
C ARG A 306 -10.12 2.55 12.93
N ILE A 307 -9.91 3.30 14.00
CA ILE A 307 -10.91 4.22 14.55
C ILE A 307 -10.64 5.59 13.93
N PRO A 308 -11.54 6.09 13.06
CA PRO A 308 -11.32 7.30 12.28
C PRO A 308 -11.28 8.53 13.18
N SER A 309 -10.66 9.61 12.69
CA SER A 309 -10.62 10.89 13.41
C SER A 309 -11.99 11.60 13.36
N ASP A 310 -12.20 12.58 14.24
CA ASP A 310 -13.38 13.45 14.23
C ASP A 310 -13.53 14.28 12.94
N LYS A 311 -12.49 14.33 12.11
CA LYS A 311 -12.47 15.05 10.82
C LYS A 311 -12.88 14.16 9.64
N ALA A 312 -13.32 12.91 9.86
CA ALA A 312 -13.77 12.05 8.78
C ALA A 312 -14.96 12.67 8.02
N HIS A 313 -14.88 12.74 6.69
CA HIS A 313 -15.85 13.49 5.87
C HIS A 313 -17.00 12.64 5.33
N ARG A 314 -16.75 11.35 5.12
CA ARG A 314 -17.70 10.38 4.53
C ARG A 314 -18.97 10.26 5.37
N SER A 315 -20.14 10.29 4.73
CA SER A 315 -21.45 10.21 5.41
C SER A 315 -21.67 8.87 6.12
N GLU A 316 -21.01 7.81 5.66
CA GLU A 316 -21.02 6.49 6.30
C GLU A 316 -20.28 6.49 7.65
N ILE A 317 -19.42 7.48 7.89
CA ILE A 317 -18.44 7.52 8.99
C ILE A 317 -18.64 8.72 9.92
N LYS A 318 -18.82 9.92 9.35
CA LYS A 318 -18.93 11.20 10.06
C LYS A 318 -19.98 11.16 11.16
N ASN A 319 -19.59 11.59 12.36
CA ASN A 319 -20.44 11.65 13.56
C ASN A 319 -21.08 10.30 13.95
N LYS A 320 -20.44 9.17 13.59
CA LYS A 320 -20.90 7.83 13.95
C LYS A 320 -19.79 7.07 14.68
N ARG A 321 -20.20 6.16 15.57
CA ARG A 321 -19.29 5.21 16.24
C ARG A 321 -19.01 4.05 15.31
N VAL A 322 -18.06 4.23 14.39
CA VAL A 322 -17.68 3.21 13.42
C VAL A 322 -16.20 2.88 13.50
N ALA A 323 -15.87 1.62 13.22
CA ALA A 323 -14.50 1.19 12.96
C ALA A 323 -14.36 0.78 11.50
N ILE A 324 -13.14 0.87 10.95
CA ILE A 324 -12.88 0.64 9.53
C ILE A 324 -11.76 -0.39 9.38
N VAL A 325 -12.05 -1.51 8.75
CA VAL A 325 -11.04 -2.45 8.25
C VAL A 325 -10.51 -1.90 6.92
N ARG A 326 -9.28 -1.40 6.96
CA ARG A 326 -8.57 -0.79 5.82
C ARG A 326 -7.89 -1.83 4.95
N GLU A 327 -7.47 -2.93 5.57
CA GLU A 327 -6.81 -4.04 4.89
C GLU A 327 -7.01 -5.33 5.67
N LEU A 328 -7.29 -6.42 4.95
CA LEU A 328 -7.14 -7.78 5.43
C LEU A 328 -6.30 -8.52 4.40
N HIS A 329 -5.15 -9.04 4.80
CA HIS A 329 -4.26 -9.77 3.92
C HIS A 329 -3.81 -11.07 4.60
N VAL A 330 -3.97 -12.20 3.89
CA VAL A 330 -3.45 -13.49 4.32
C VAL A 330 -2.55 -13.99 3.21
N TYR A 331 -1.28 -14.19 3.52
CA TYR A 331 -0.30 -14.69 2.58
C TYR A 331 -0.52 -16.19 2.35
N GLY A 332 -0.53 -16.59 1.08
CA GLY A 332 -0.34 -17.98 0.70
C GLY A 332 1.13 -18.26 0.47
N ILE A 333 1.50 -19.53 0.41
CA ILE A 333 2.75 -19.93 -0.25
C ILE A 333 2.41 -20.03 -1.75
N GLU A 334 3.07 -19.24 -2.58
CA GLU A 334 3.06 -19.50 -4.03
C GLU A 334 3.89 -20.77 -4.28
N VAL A 335 3.21 -21.90 -4.48
CA VAL A 335 3.87 -23.15 -4.83
C VAL A 335 4.32 -23.06 -6.30
N PRO A 336 5.57 -23.43 -6.64
CA PRO A 336 6.05 -23.50 -8.01
C PRO A 336 5.14 -24.39 -8.87
N VAL A 337 5.02 -24.06 -10.16
CA VAL A 337 4.20 -24.80 -11.11
C VAL A 337 4.58 -26.29 -11.09
N GLY A 338 3.66 -27.14 -10.64
CA GLY A 338 3.83 -28.61 -10.59
C GLY A 338 3.96 -29.24 -9.20
N MET A 339 3.98 -28.46 -8.11
CA MET A 339 3.94 -28.98 -6.74
C MET A 339 2.57 -28.77 -6.07
N TRP A 340 2.09 -29.79 -5.35
CA TRP A 340 0.76 -29.81 -4.72
C TRP A 340 0.66 -28.88 -3.49
N ASP A 341 -0.53 -28.29 -3.34
CA ASP A 341 -0.91 -27.19 -2.43
C ASP A 341 -1.34 -27.67 -1.02
N ASP A 342 -0.50 -28.42 -0.32
CA ASP A 342 -0.78 -28.81 1.08
C ASP A 342 -0.43 -27.70 2.10
N PHE A 343 0.20 -26.61 1.64
CA PHE A 343 0.76 -25.55 2.49
C PHE A 343 -0.03 -24.22 2.46
N GLY A 344 -1.20 -24.18 1.83
CA GLY A 344 -2.02 -22.98 1.67
C GLY A 344 -2.52 -22.39 3.00
N PHE A 345 -1.73 -21.51 3.64
CA PHE A 345 -2.12 -20.77 4.85
C PHE A 345 -3.42 -19.96 4.68
N GLN A 346 -3.78 -19.60 3.44
CA GLN A 346 -5.05 -18.95 3.11
C GLN A 346 -6.30 -19.79 3.51
N HIS A 347 -6.16 -21.13 3.61
CA HIS A 347 -7.24 -22.06 3.95
C HIS A 347 -7.33 -22.43 5.44
N LYS A 348 -6.35 -22.05 6.26
CA LYS A 348 -6.33 -22.30 7.72
C LYS A 348 -7.23 -21.35 8.54
N GLY A 349 -8.05 -20.53 7.87
CA GLY A 349 -9.05 -19.68 8.52
C GLY A 349 -8.50 -18.42 9.22
N TYR A 350 -7.21 -18.09 9.06
CA TYR A 350 -6.61 -16.90 9.68
C TYR A 350 -7.32 -15.60 9.32
N GLY A 351 -7.81 -15.46 8.09
CA GLY A 351 -8.57 -14.27 7.69
C GLY A 351 -9.88 -14.11 8.47
N SER A 352 -10.60 -15.21 8.72
CA SER A 352 -11.81 -15.19 9.56
C SER A 352 -11.49 -14.85 11.02
N LYS A 353 -10.37 -15.39 11.54
CA LYS A 353 -9.93 -15.12 12.92
C LYS A 353 -9.54 -13.65 13.11
N LEU A 354 -8.76 -13.09 12.18
CA LEU A 354 -8.41 -11.66 12.17
C LEU A 354 -9.65 -10.77 12.13
N LEU A 355 -10.60 -11.09 11.24
CA LEU A 355 -11.83 -10.30 11.11
C LEU A 355 -12.71 -10.39 12.37
N SER A 356 -12.82 -11.59 12.97
CA SER A 356 -13.58 -11.78 14.22
C SER A 356 -12.96 -11.00 15.38
N GLU A 357 -11.62 -10.99 15.48
CA GLU A 357 -10.94 -10.18 16.49
C GLU A 357 -11.11 -8.68 16.23
N ALA A 358 -11.10 -8.24 14.97
CA ALA A 358 -11.37 -6.85 14.63
C ALA A 358 -12.79 -6.43 15.02
N GLU A 359 -13.80 -7.27 14.80
CA GLU A 359 -15.18 -7.06 15.25
C GLU A 359 -15.25 -6.95 16.79
N ARG A 360 -14.57 -7.87 17.50
CA ARG A 360 -14.49 -7.88 18.97
C ARG A 360 -13.86 -6.59 19.50
N ILE A 361 -12.67 -6.24 19.03
CA ILE A 361 -11.94 -5.02 19.43
C ILE A 361 -12.78 -3.77 19.16
N SER A 362 -13.37 -3.68 17.97
CA SER A 362 -14.20 -2.54 17.59
C SER A 362 -15.35 -2.33 18.59
N ARG A 363 -16.04 -3.40 18.98
CA ARG A 363 -17.19 -3.34 19.90
C ARG A 363 -16.76 -3.14 21.35
N GLU A 364 -15.80 -3.93 21.84
CA GLU A 364 -15.49 -4.06 23.26
C GLU A 364 -14.47 -3.03 23.74
N GLU A 365 -13.52 -2.64 22.90
CA GLU A 365 -12.43 -1.71 23.27
C GLU A 365 -12.72 -0.27 22.82
N PHE A 366 -13.48 -0.09 21.72
CA PHE A 366 -13.73 1.22 21.13
C PHE A 366 -15.22 1.63 21.04
N ASP A 367 -16.13 0.80 21.57
CA ASP A 367 -17.58 1.05 21.59
C ASP A 367 -18.18 1.37 20.20
N ALA A 368 -17.53 0.86 19.14
CA ALA A 368 -18.05 0.98 17.79
C ALA A 368 -19.34 0.16 17.66
N LYS A 369 -20.33 0.74 16.97
CA LYS A 369 -21.63 0.09 16.72
C LYS A 369 -21.72 -0.54 15.34
N LYS A 370 -20.78 -0.21 14.46
CA LYS A 370 -20.71 -0.71 13.10
C LYS A 370 -19.25 -0.82 12.68
N ILE A 371 -18.94 -1.84 11.89
CA ILE A 371 -17.64 -2.01 11.24
C ILE A 371 -17.81 -1.93 9.73
N LEU A 372 -16.95 -1.14 9.10
CA LEU A 372 -16.88 -0.96 7.65
C LEU A 372 -15.62 -1.65 7.12
N VAL A 373 -15.67 -2.12 5.88
CA VAL A 373 -14.52 -2.69 5.17
C VAL A 373 -14.40 -2.03 3.81
N LEU A 374 -13.24 -1.43 3.53
CA LEU A 374 -12.92 -0.96 2.18
C LEU A 374 -12.43 -2.15 1.33
N SER A 375 -13.39 -2.92 0.81
CA SER A 375 -13.13 -4.12 0.01
C SER A 375 -12.88 -3.78 -1.46
N GLY A 376 -11.92 -4.47 -2.08
CA GLY A 376 -11.84 -4.54 -3.53
C GLY A 376 -13.11 -5.16 -4.11
N ILE A 377 -13.48 -4.76 -5.33
CA ILE A 377 -14.73 -5.16 -6.00
C ILE A 377 -14.88 -6.69 -6.02
N GLY A 378 -13.85 -7.37 -6.53
CA GLY A 378 -13.77 -8.82 -6.64
C GLY A 378 -13.68 -9.60 -5.32
N ALA A 379 -13.54 -8.89 -4.19
CA ALA A 379 -13.45 -9.47 -2.85
C ALA A 379 -14.73 -9.26 -2.00
N ARG A 380 -15.72 -8.48 -2.47
CA ARG A 380 -16.94 -8.18 -1.70
C ARG A 380 -17.70 -9.44 -1.29
N GLU A 381 -17.72 -10.47 -2.14
CA GLU A 381 -18.40 -11.73 -1.86
C GLU A 381 -17.81 -12.50 -0.67
N TYR A 382 -16.51 -12.35 -0.41
CA TYR A 382 -15.88 -12.92 0.79
C TYR A 382 -16.51 -12.35 2.07
N TYR A 383 -16.79 -11.05 2.09
CA TYR A 383 -17.40 -10.37 3.23
C TYR A 383 -18.91 -10.65 3.32
N ARG A 384 -19.63 -10.78 2.20
CA ARG A 384 -21.05 -11.19 2.21
C ARG A 384 -21.27 -12.52 2.91
N LYS A 385 -20.41 -13.50 2.64
CA LYS A 385 -20.43 -14.80 3.32
C LYS A 385 -20.18 -14.72 4.84
N LYS A 386 -19.75 -13.57 5.35
CA LYS A 386 -19.50 -13.29 6.78
C LYS A 386 -20.54 -12.35 7.39
N GLY A 387 -21.63 -12.08 6.68
CA GLY A 387 -22.75 -11.26 7.14
C GLY A 387 -22.57 -9.77 6.90
N TYR A 388 -21.61 -9.35 6.06
CA TYR A 388 -21.49 -7.96 5.64
C TYR A 388 -22.41 -7.65 4.46
N VAL A 389 -22.96 -6.44 4.43
CA VAL A 389 -23.80 -5.91 3.35
C VAL A 389 -23.16 -4.68 2.73
N LYS A 390 -23.45 -4.39 1.45
CA LYS A 390 -22.88 -3.20 0.80
C LYS A 390 -23.56 -1.93 1.32
N GLU A 391 -22.78 -0.96 1.81
CA GLU A 391 -23.25 0.35 2.26
C GLU A 391 -22.32 1.43 1.66
N GLY A 392 -22.83 2.17 0.68
CA GLY A 392 -22.00 3.09 -0.11
C GLY A 392 -20.84 2.34 -0.81
N PRO A 393 -19.59 2.82 -0.69
CA PRO A 393 -18.43 2.13 -1.25
C PRO A 393 -17.91 0.96 -0.38
N TYR A 394 -18.45 0.76 0.83
CA TYR A 394 -17.95 -0.20 1.81
C TYR A 394 -18.78 -1.48 1.88
N MET A 395 -18.20 -2.51 2.50
CA MET A 395 -18.94 -3.62 3.08
C MET A 395 -19.12 -3.35 4.58
N ALA A 396 -20.35 -3.30 5.07
CA ALA A 396 -20.70 -2.92 6.43
C ALA A 396 -21.35 -4.07 7.21
N LYS A 397 -21.13 -4.10 8.51
CA LYS A 397 -21.80 -5.01 9.45
C LYS A 397 -22.07 -4.28 10.76
N ASP A 398 -23.30 -4.37 11.25
CA ASP A 398 -23.64 -3.86 12.58
C ASP A 398 -23.03 -4.76 13.66
N LEU A 399 -22.42 -4.15 14.66
CA LEU A 399 -21.86 -4.82 15.81
C LEU A 399 -22.93 -4.86 16.89
N ILE A 400 -23.73 -5.92 16.87
CA ILE A 400 -24.79 -6.13 17.87
C ILE A 400 -24.13 -6.22 19.26
N PRO A 401 -24.68 -5.54 20.28
CA PRO A 401 -24.22 -5.64 21.67
C PRO A 401 -24.08 -7.08 22.15
#